data_AF-A0A1J5MRP3-F1
#
_entry.id   AF-A0A1J5MRP3-F1
#
_cell.length_a   1.000
_cell.length_b   1.000
_cell.length_c   1.000
_cell.angle_alpha   90.00
_cell.angle_beta   90.00
_cell.angle_gamma   90.00
#
_symmetry.space_group_name_H-M   'P 1'
#
loop_
_entity.id
_entity.type
_entity.pdbx_description
1 polymer ?
#
loop_
_entity_poly.entity_id
_entity_poly.type
_entity_poly.pdbx_seq_one_letter_code
_entity_poly.pdbx_strand_id
1 'polypeptide(L)'
;MRADQKHDIPDGLNEEYYQVSEDILGSFNKYRPPLNIFTFKEDVARVVPYYKVGGRLSNDQVEELAGLTNEGLVFVSREDHPVYVKHISYQLDLVLVDGNLKEKEIADIFTQALTRRLAEFFEQPVKAVFDKLWVDLMVLSEYLYADIRRARALVRRLHREHTLENHSMNTGFLGLALWGKIKEKGFAEGVKRANFDRVLAGLFLHDLGMAKVPVFIRTKDKPLTGDERGKVNAHTKVGFEMLGKLGLRYAEMDQCVTEHHERMNGSGYPLKSVKQEFPGRLTAVADSFCAMITKRPYAEPMGPVQAANALAQDPRYDPEITKALQMLLLIDLKMK
;
A
#
# COMPACT_ATOMS: atom_id res chain seq x y z
N MET A 1 -10.66 -42.36 1.91
CA MET A 1 -10.41 -41.98 3.31
C MET A 1 -8.92 -41.97 3.58
N ARG A 2 -8.29 -40.80 3.53
CA ARG A 2 -7.23 -40.39 4.47
C ARG A 2 -7.47 -38.91 4.70
N ALA A 3 -7.91 -38.62 5.91
CA ALA A 3 -8.11 -37.26 6.40
C ALA A 3 -6.73 -36.63 6.62
N ASP A 4 -6.61 -35.35 6.26
CA ASP A 4 -5.71 -34.33 6.82
C ASP A 4 -4.77 -34.82 7.93
N GLN A 5 -3.67 -35.48 7.58
CA GLN A 5 -2.52 -35.56 8.48
C GLN A 5 -1.72 -34.28 8.26
N LYS A 6 -2.03 -33.24 9.03
CA LYS A 6 -1.09 -32.13 9.20
C LYS A 6 0.14 -32.71 9.90
N HIS A 7 1.25 -32.74 9.16
CA HIS A 7 2.54 -33.13 9.70
C HIS A 7 2.95 -32.18 10.84
N ASP A 8 3.53 -32.73 11.91
CA ASP A 8 3.88 -31.99 13.13
C ASP A 8 5.21 -31.23 12.89
N ILE A 9 5.10 -30.09 12.18
CA ILE A 9 6.24 -29.23 11.85
C ILE A 9 6.69 -28.52 13.14
N PRO A 10 8.00 -28.53 13.49
CA PRO A 10 8.49 -27.88 14.70
C PRO A 10 8.12 -26.38 14.76
N ASP A 11 7.62 -25.91 15.91
CA ASP A 11 7.11 -24.54 16.09
C ASP A 11 8.10 -23.42 15.68
N GLY A 12 9.41 -23.65 15.84
CA GLY A 12 10.47 -22.68 15.51
C GLY A 12 10.81 -22.57 14.02
N LEU A 13 10.36 -23.52 13.19
CA LEU A 13 10.75 -23.58 11.78
C LEU A 13 10.26 -22.37 10.98
N ASN A 14 9.09 -21.85 11.35
CA ASN A 14 8.46 -20.68 10.75
C ASN A 14 9.18 -19.36 11.08
N GLU A 15 10.18 -19.37 11.96
CA GLU A 15 11.04 -18.21 12.23
C GLU A 15 12.20 -18.09 11.24
N GLU A 16 12.65 -19.21 10.68
CA GLU A 16 13.76 -19.28 9.73
C GLU A 16 13.29 -19.47 8.28
N TYR A 17 12.12 -20.08 8.08
CA TYR A 17 11.59 -20.42 6.75
C TYR A 17 10.16 -19.90 6.53
N TYR A 18 9.82 -19.68 5.27
CA TYR A 18 8.47 -19.58 4.75
C TYR A 18 8.01 -20.97 4.33
N GLN A 19 6.90 -21.45 4.86
CA GLN A 19 6.20 -22.58 4.26
C GLN A 19 5.50 -22.09 2.97
N VAL A 20 5.73 -22.79 1.86
CA VAL A 20 5.26 -22.38 0.53
C VAL A 20 3.93 -23.07 0.23
N SER A 21 2.91 -22.31 -0.16
CA SER A 21 1.63 -22.85 -0.63
C SER A 21 1.69 -23.27 -2.11
N GLU A 22 0.71 -24.06 -2.56
CA GLU A 22 0.56 -24.45 -3.97
C GLU A 22 0.52 -23.24 -4.91
N ASP A 23 -0.24 -22.19 -4.53
CA ASP A 23 -0.37 -20.97 -5.34
C ASP A 23 0.98 -20.26 -5.52
N ILE A 24 1.79 -20.18 -4.46
CA ILE A 24 3.09 -19.52 -4.50
C ILE A 24 4.09 -20.35 -5.28
N LEU A 25 4.13 -21.67 -5.07
CA LEU A 25 4.99 -22.54 -5.85
C LEU A 25 4.62 -22.48 -7.34
N GLY A 26 3.32 -22.53 -7.65
CA GLY A 26 2.79 -22.42 -9.01
C GLY A 26 3.10 -21.09 -9.69
N SER A 27 3.30 -20.03 -8.91
CA SER A 27 3.72 -18.72 -9.40
C SER A 27 5.20 -18.65 -9.82
N PHE A 28 6.03 -19.62 -9.40
CA PHE A 28 7.44 -19.71 -9.79
C PHE A 28 7.59 -20.33 -11.18
N ASN A 29 8.75 -20.12 -11.82
CA ASN A 29 9.08 -20.89 -13.01
C ASN A 29 9.23 -22.36 -12.63
N LYS A 30 8.36 -23.21 -13.20
CA LYS A 30 8.30 -24.66 -12.98
C LYS A 30 9.66 -25.34 -12.92
N TYR A 31 10.57 -25.01 -13.84
CA TYR A 31 11.86 -25.69 -13.97
C TYR A 31 13.03 -24.95 -13.33
N ARG A 32 12.90 -23.64 -13.12
CA ARG A 32 13.95 -22.80 -12.56
C ARG A 32 13.36 -21.83 -11.54
N PRO A 33 12.94 -22.33 -10.36
CA PRO A 33 12.46 -21.46 -9.29
C PRO A 33 13.48 -20.35 -8.98
N PRO A 34 13.01 -19.13 -8.64
CA PRO A 34 13.88 -17.97 -8.44
C PRO A 34 14.63 -17.99 -7.10
N LEU A 35 14.36 -18.98 -6.25
CA LEU A 35 14.77 -19.07 -4.85
C LEU A 35 15.34 -20.45 -4.56
N ASN A 36 16.13 -20.56 -3.49
CA ASN A 36 16.47 -21.88 -2.96
C ASN A 36 15.21 -22.48 -2.33
N ILE A 37 14.99 -23.77 -2.59
CA ILE A 37 13.85 -24.51 -2.04
C ILE A 37 14.39 -25.57 -1.10
N PHE A 38 13.72 -25.71 0.02
CA PHE A 38 14.00 -26.68 1.06
C PHE A 38 12.79 -27.56 1.28
N THR A 39 13.00 -28.79 1.73
CA THR A 39 11.93 -29.70 2.11
C THR A 39 12.13 -30.17 3.55
N PHE A 40 11.03 -30.36 4.27
CA PHE A 40 11.09 -30.98 5.59
C PHE A 40 11.11 -32.50 5.42
N LYS A 41 12.16 -33.12 5.97
CA LYS A 41 12.33 -34.56 5.99
C LYS A 41 11.97 -35.09 7.37
N GLU A 42 10.88 -35.86 7.44
CA GLU A 42 10.34 -36.38 8.70
C GLU A 42 11.28 -37.38 9.38
N ASP A 43 11.95 -38.24 8.61
CA ASP A 43 12.86 -39.27 9.10
C ASP A 43 14.02 -38.70 9.92
N VAL A 44 14.43 -37.48 9.61
CA VAL A 44 15.48 -36.74 10.31
C VAL A 44 14.98 -35.51 11.06
N ALA A 45 13.67 -35.25 11.03
CA ALA A 45 13.00 -34.07 11.59
C ALA A 45 13.72 -32.75 11.28
N ARG A 46 14.18 -32.57 10.03
CA ARG A 46 14.98 -31.41 9.61
C ARG A 46 14.59 -30.90 8.24
N VAL A 47 14.74 -29.59 8.07
CA VAL A 47 14.71 -28.93 6.76
C VAL A 47 16.02 -29.18 6.05
N VAL A 48 15.94 -29.67 4.81
CA VAL A 48 17.10 -29.94 3.96
C VAL A 48 16.98 -29.22 2.62
N PRO A 49 18.10 -28.79 2.00
CA PRO A 49 18.05 -28.22 0.67
C PRO A 49 17.51 -29.22 -0.35
N TYR A 50 16.52 -28.79 -1.15
CA TYR A 50 15.94 -29.56 -2.26
C TYR A 50 16.39 -29.01 -3.62
N TYR A 51 16.39 -27.68 -3.77
CA TYR A 51 16.84 -27.00 -4.98
C TYR A 51 17.66 -25.77 -4.66
N LYS A 52 18.69 -25.52 -5.48
CA LYS A 52 19.55 -24.34 -5.40
C LYS A 52 19.34 -23.46 -6.63
N VAL A 53 19.21 -22.16 -6.39
CA VAL A 53 19.03 -21.16 -7.45
C VAL A 53 20.12 -21.25 -8.53
N GLY A 54 19.72 -21.10 -9.80
CA GLY A 54 20.58 -21.29 -10.97
C GLY A 54 20.57 -22.71 -11.54
N GLY A 55 20.09 -23.69 -10.78
CA GLY A 55 19.85 -25.06 -11.24
C GLY A 55 18.67 -25.18 -12.20
N ARG A 56 18.32 -26.43 -12.54
CA ARG A 56 17.11 -26.78 -13.29
C ARG A 56 16.51 -28.06 -12.70
N LEU A 57 15.23 -28.04 -12.37
CA LEU A 57 14.47 -29.23 -11.95
C LEU A 57 14.16 -30.11 -13.16
N SER A 58 14.18 -31.43 -12.96
CA SER A 58 13.63 -32.42 -13.89
C SER A 58 12.09 -32.47 -13.80
N ASN A 59 11.42 -33.17 -14.72
CA ASN A 59 9.97 -33.35 -14.63
C ASN A 59 9.57 -34.09 -13.35
N ASP A 60 10.28 -35.17 -13.03
CA ASP A 60 10.03 -35.99 -11.84
C ASP A 60 10.17 -35.16 -10.55
N GLN A 61 11.22 -34.33 -10.46
CA GLN A 61 11.41 -33.43 -9.32
C GLN A 61 10.31 -32.37 -9.22
N VAL A 62 9.72 -31.94 -10.34
CA VAL A 62 8.62 -30.99 -10.27
C VAL A 62 7.35 -31.65 -9.74
N GLU A 63 7.05 -32.87 -10.20
CA GLU A 63 5.90 -33.63 -9.70
C GLU A 63 6.07 -33.97 -8.22
N GLU A 64 7.26 -34.40 -7.81
CA GLU A 64 7.61 -34.63 -6.40
C GLU A 64 7.43 -33.34 -5.58
N LEU A 65 7.98 -32.22 -6.04
CA LEU A 65 7.90 -30.95 -5.32
C LEU A 65 6.46 -30.47 -5.15
N ALA A 66 5.61 -30.64 -6.18
CA ALA A 66 4.19 -30.34 -6.08
C ALA A 66 3.51 -31.22 -5.01
N GLY A 67 3.79 -32.53 -4.99
CA GLY A 67 3.27 -33.43 -3.95
C GLY A 67 3.67 -33.01 -2.54
N LEU A 68 4.95 -32.68 -2.34
CA LEU A 68 5.48 -32.22 -1.05
C LEU A 68 4.86 -30.87 -0.62
N THR A 69 4.54 -29.98 -1.57
CA THR A 69 3.86 -28.72 -1.27
C THR A 69 2.44 -28.97 -0.76
N ASN A 70 1.71 -29.92 -1.34
CA ASN A 70 0.35 -30.28 -0.89
C ASN A 70 0.35 -30.85 0.54
N GLU A 71 1.44 -31.50 0.93
CA GLU A 71 1.69 -31.99 2.30
C GLU A 71 2.18 -30.89 3.25
N GLY A 72 2.45 -29.68 2.74
CA GLY A 72 2.98 -28.56 3.52
C GLY A 72 4.46 -28.70 3.88
N LEU A 73 5.22 -29.51 3.14
CA LEU A 73 6.61 -29.84 3.46
C LEU A 73 7.64 -29.01 2.69
N VAL A 74 7.21 -27.99 1.95
CA VAL A 74 8.10 -27.16 1.10
C VAL A 74 8.32 -25.79 1.71
N PHE A 75 9.58 -25.35 1.71
CA PHE A 75 10.04 -24.17 2.42
C PHE A 75 11.00 -23.32 1.58
N VAL A 76 10.99 -22.00 1.84
CA VAL A 76 11.98 -21.03 1.34
C VAL A 76 12.62 -20.34 2.54
N SER A 77 13.93 -20.09 2.50
CA SER A 77 14.61 -19.40 3.60
C SER A 77 14.13 -17.95 3.74
N ARG A 78 13.95 -17.48 4.98
CA ARG A 78 13.69 -16.07 5.27
C ARG A 78 14.90 -15.18 4.98
N GLU A 79 16.10 -15.74 4.82
CA GLU A 79 17.27 -15.00 4.31
C GLU A 79 17.04 -14.52 2.86
N ASP A 80 16.28 -15.29 2.07
CA ASP A 80 15.91 -14.94 0.70
C ASP A 80 14.67 -14.00 0.63
N HIS A 81 14.27 -13.42 1.78
CA HIS A 81 13.11 -12.54 1.89
C HIS A 81 13.04 -11.43 0.82
N PRO A 82 14.11 -10.70 0.48
CA PRO A 82 14.04 -9.65 -0.56
C PRO A 82 13.60 -10.19 -1.93
N VAL A 83 14.01 -11.42 -2.28
CA VAL A 83 13.65 -12.05 -3.55
C VAL A 83 12.21 -12.58 -3.49
N TYR A 84 11.82 -13.17 -2.36
CA TYR A 84 10.47 -13.67 -2.12
C TYR A 84 9.43 -12.54 -2.18
N VAL A 85 9.65 -11.46 -1.43
CA VAL A 85 8.78 -10.27 -1.45
C VAL A 85 8.72 -9.66 -2.84
N LYS A 86 9.87 -9.52 -3.52
CA LYS A 86 9.90 -9.00 -4.89
C LYS A 86 9.02 -9.86 -5.80
N HIS A 87 9.11 -11.18 -5.74
CA HIS A 87 8.32 -12.09 -6.56
C HIS A 87 6.81 -11.92 -6.32
N ILE A 88 6.37 -12.02 -5.05
CA ILE A 88 4.96 -11.87 -4.69
C ILE A 88 4.44 -10.48 -5.05
N SER A 89 5.26 -9.44 -4.95
CA SER A 89 4.84 -8.08 -5.31
C SER A 89 4.38 -7.94 -6.76
N TYR A 90 4.75 -8.84 -7.68
CA TYR A 90 4.27 -8.85 -9.08
C TYR A 90 2.95 -9.63 -9.28
N GLN A 91 2.53 -10.40 -8.28
CA GLN A 91 1.32 -11.23 -8.25
C GLN A 91 0.64 -11.02 -6.88
N LEU A 92 0.13 -9.79 -6.68
CA LEU A 92 -0.23 -9.29 -5.36
C LEU A 92 -1.41 -10.05 -4.73
N ASP A 93 -2.26 -10.66 -5.55
CA ASP A 93 -3.37 -11.52 -5.15
C ASP A 93 -2.93 -12.73 -4.30
N LEU A 94 -1.69 -13.20 -4.46
CA LEU A 94 -1.11 -14.27 -3.64
C LEU A 94 -1.08 -13.91 -2.14
N VAL A 95 -1.03 -12.62 -1.79
CA VAL A 95 -1.10 -12.14 -0.40
C VAL A 95 -2.41 -12.54 0.29
N LEU A 96 -3.50 -12.68 -0.46
CA LEU A 96 -4.81 -13.00 0.12
C LEU A 96 -4.96 -14.48 0.46
N VAL A 97 -4.16 -15.35 -0.15
CA VAL A 97 -4.23 -16.81 0.02
C VAL A 97 -3.06 -17.36 0.86
N ASP A 98 -1.96 -16.62 0.99
CA ASP A 98 -0.83 -17.03 1.82
C ASP A 98 -1.09 -16.79 3.33
N GLY A 99 -1.39 -17.87 4.05
CA GLY A 99 -1.57 -17.85 5.51
C GLY A 99 -0.27 -17.76 6.32
N ASN A 100 0.90 -17.84 5.68
CA ASN A 100 2.20 -17.90 6.34
C ASN A 100 2.93 -16.55 6.38
N LEU A 101 2.43 -15.54 5.65
CA LEU A 101 2.97 -14.19 5.70
C LEU A 101 2.63 -13.49 7.01
N LYS A 102 3.66 -12.94 7.67
CA LYS A 102 3.47 -12.06 8.83
C LYS A 102 2.93 -10.71 8.36
N GLU A 103 2.15 -10.03 9.20
CA GLU A 103 1.57 -8.71 8.88
C GLU A 103 2.62 -7.69 8.38
N LYS A 104 3.82 -7.70 9.00
CA LYS A 104 4.93 -6.84 8.60
C LYS A 104 5.41 -7.12 7.16
N GLU A 105 5.38 -8.38 6.74
CA GLU A 105 5.87 -8.84 5.43
C GLU A 105 4.84 -8.54 4.35
N ILE A 106 3.55 -8.74 4.66
CA ILE A 106 2.45 -8.29 3.82
C ILE A 106 2.54 -6.78 3.57
N ALA A 107 2.82 -6.01 4.62
CA ALA A 107 2.99 -4.57 4.50
C ALA A 107 4.19 -4.18 3.60
N ASP A 108 5.29 -4.93 3.66
CA ASP A 108 6.45 -4.73 2.78
C ASP A 108 6.13 -5.07 1.32
N ILE A 109 5.39 -6.17 1.08
CA ILE A 109 4.90 -6.57 -0.25
C ILE A 109 4.00 -5.50 -0.86
N PHE A 110 2.98 -5.02 -0.13
CA PHE A 110 2.09 -3.95 -0.60
C PHE A 110 2.86 -2.66 -0.90
N THR A 111 3.79 -2.29 -0.03
CA THR A 111 4.64 -1.10 -0.22
C THR A 111 5.41 -1.20 -1.54
N GLN A 112 6.07 -2.32 -1.80
CA GLN A 112 6.84 -2.51 -3.03
C GLN A 112 5.96 -2.56 -4.28
N ALA A 113 4.86 -3.33 -4.23
CA ALA A 113 3.96 -3.50 -5.37
C ALA A 113 3.30 -2.18 -5.78
N LEU A 114 2.69 -1.48 -4.81
CA LEU A 114 1.93 -0.26 -5.09
C LEU A 114 2.84 0.91 -5.46
N THR A 115 4.01 1.05 -4.84
CA THR A 115 4.97 2.10 -5.24
C THR A 115 5.37 1.92 -6.71
N ARG A 116 5.69 0.69 -7.13
CA ARG A 116 6.01 0.39 -8.53
C ARG A 116 4.85 0.68 -9.48
N ARG A 117 3.63 0.21 -9.16
CA ARG A 117 2.45 0.46 -10.01
C ARG A 117 2.09 1.93 -10.14
N LEU A 118 2.20 2.68 -9.04
CA LEU A 118 1.96 4.11 -9.04
C LEU A 118 3.01 4.81 -9.90
N ALA A 119 4.30 4.43 -9.79
CA ALA A 119 5.35 4.99 -10.65
C ALA A 119 5.04 4.79 -12.14
N GLU A 120 4.77 3.54 -12.54
CA GLU A 120 4.37 3.18 -13.92
C GLU A 120 3.18 4.02 -14.40
N PHE A 121 2.17 4.18 -13.54
CA PHE A 121 0.95 4.91 -13.88
C PHE A 121 1.12 6.43 -13.93
N PHE A 122 1.88 7.04 -13.01
CA PHE A 122 2.17 8.47 -13.03
C PHE A 122 3.02 8.88 -14.23
N GLU A 123 3.93 8.00 -14.67
CA GLU A 123 4.70 8.17 -15.90
C GLU A 123 3.79 8.07 -17.14
N GLN A 124 2.90 7.07 -17.18
CA GLN A 124 2.00 6.83 -18.31
C GLN A 124 0.53 6.64 -17.86
N PRO A 125 -0.22 7.74 -17.65
CA PRO A 125 -1.58 7.66 -17.10
C PRO A 125 -2.62 7.32 -18.18
N VAL A 126 -2.53 6.08 -18.68
CA VAL A 126 -3.43 5.49 -19.70
C VAL A 126 -4.15 4.28 -19.13
N LYS A 127 -5.31 3.94 -19.72
CA LYS A 127 -6.20 2.89 -19.21
C LYS A 127 -5.50 1.54 -19.01
N ALA A 128 -4.69 1.10 -19.96
CA ALA A 128 -3.98 -0.19 -19.87
C ALA A 128 -3.00 -0.30 -18.69
N VAL A 129 -2.39 0.83 -18.26
CA VAL A 129 -1.50 0.87 -17.09
C VAL A 129 -2.34 1.00 -15.81
N PHE A 130 -3.39 1.82 -15.87
CA PHE A 130 -4.35 1.96 -14.78
C PHE A 130 -5.00 0.64 -14.39
N ASP A 131 -5.40 -0.20 -15.34
CA ASP A 131 -6.10 -1.45 -15.06
C ASP A 131 -5.24 -2.39 -14.18
N LYS A 132 -3.91 -2.37 -14.36
CA LYS A 132 -2.98 -3.13 -13.49
C LYS A 132 -2.91 -2.55 -12.08
N LEU A 133 -2.82 -1.22 -11.95
CA LEU A 133 -2.87 -0.54 -10.66
C LEU A 133 -4.21 -0.80 -9.95
N TRP A 134 -5.32 -0.78 -10.69
CA TRP A 134 -6.65 -1.01 -10.14
C TRP A 134 -6.78 -2.40 -9.51
N VAL A 135 -6.29 -3.44 -10.19
CA VAL A 135 -6.24 -4.81 -9.63
C VAL A 135 -5.49 -4.81 -8.30
N ASP A 136 -4.29 -4.23 -8.26
CA ASP A 136 -3.46 -4.22 -7.04
C ASP A 136 -4.13 -3.39 -5.91
N LEU A 137 -4.83 -2.31 -6.23
CA LEU A 137 -5.64 -1.54 -5.26
C LEU A 137 -6.84 -2.34 -4.74
N MET A 138 -7.49 -3.16 -5.58
CA MET A 138 -8.61 -4.01 -5.14
C MET A 138 -8.13 -5.16 -4.26
N VAL A 139 -6.93 -5.68 -4.48
CA VAL A 139 -6.30 -6.66 -3.57
C VAL A 139 -6.03 -6.02 -2.21
N LEU A 140 -5.46 -4.80 -2.17
CA LEU A 140 -5.31 -4.05 -0.92
C LEU A 140 -6.67 -3.81 -0.25
N SER A 141 -7.69 -3.47 -1.04
CA SER A 141 -9.04 -3.25 -0.53
C SER A 141 -9.59 -4.50 0.15
N GLU A 142 -9.49 -5.67 -0.47
CA GLU A 142 -9.93 -6.93 0.11
C GLU A 142 -9.20 -7.22 1.43
N TYR A 143 -7.88 -7.07 1.42
CA TYR A 143 -7.03 -7.31 2.59
C TYR A 143 -7.41 -6.44 3.80
N LEU A 144 -7.68 -5.16 3.57
CA LEU A 144 -8.01 -4.18 4.61
C LEU A 144 -9.49 -4.14 4.96
N TYR A 145 -10.40 -4.49 4.05
CA TYR A 145 -11.82 -4.58 4.37
C TYR A 145 -12.10 -5.73 5.33
N ALA A 146 -11.33 -6.84 5.22
CA ALA A 146 -11.38 -7.95 6.16
C ALA A 146 -10.95 -7.55 7.58
N ASP A 147 -9.91 -6.72 7.72
CA ASP A 147 -9.53 -6.10 9.00
C ASP A 147 -8.78 -4.78 8.80
N ILE A 148 -9.49 -3.67 8.99
CA ILE A 148 -8.95 -2.32 8.74
C ILE A 148 -7.79 -1.96 9.69
N ARG A 149 -7.64 -2.68 10.82
CA ARG A 149 -6.55 -2.44 11.77
C ARG A 149 -5.18 -2.79 11.18
N ARG A 150 -5.15 -3.67 10.17
CA ARG A 150 -3.94 -4.04 9.40
C ARG A 150 -3.28 -2.83 8.73
N ALA A 151 -4.04 -1.77 8.45
CA ALA A 151 -3.50 -0.52 7.89
C ALA A 151 -2.41 0.12 8.77
N ARG A 152 -2.36 -0.20 10.07
CA ARG A 152 -1.28 0.26 10.97
C ARG A 152 0.10 -0.23 10.55
N ALA A 153 0.20 -1.47 10.07
CA ALA A 153 1.48 -2.00 9.59
C ALA A 153 1.99 -1.24 8.37
N LEU A 154 1.08 -0.83 7.47
CA LEU A 154 1.37 -0.05 6.27
C LEU A 154 1.92 1.35 6.60
N VAL A 155 1.37 2.03 7.61
CA VAL A 155 1.85 3.36 8.06
C VAL A 155 3.29 3.33 8.58
N ARG A 156 3.80 2.17 9.01
CA ARG A 156 5.21 2.05 9.41
C ARG A 156 6.19 2.01 8.22
N ARG A 157 5.68 1.89 6.98
CA ARG A 157 6.45 1.85 5.73
C ARG A 157 6.34 3.12 4.90
N LEU A 158 5.85 4.23 5.48
CA LEU A 158 5.78 5.49 4.75
C LEU A 158 7.18 5.92 4.27
N HIS A 159 7.26 6.26 2.99
CA HIS A 159 8.47 6.76 2.34
C HIS A 159 8.93 8.08 2.95
N ARG A 160 10.25 8.28 3.00
CA ARG A 160 10.89 9.51 3.52
C ARG A 160 11.28 10.51 2.43
N GLU A 161 11.46 10.03 1.20
CA GLU A 161 11.84 10.84 0.04
C GLU A 161 10.62 11.14 -0.83
N HIS A 162 10.53 12.38 -1.32
CA HIS A 162 9.39 12.83 -2.11
C HIS A 162 9.52 12.46 -3.60
N THR A 163 8.58 11.66 -4.08
CA THR A 163 8.21 11.49 -5.50
C THR A 163 6.68 11.47 -5.59
N LEU A 164 6.10 11.47 -6.80
CA LEU A 164 4.63 11.45 -6.93
C LEU A 164 4.04 10.15 -6.41
N GLU A 165 4.62 9.02 -6.83
CA GLU A 165 4.22 7.69 -6.41
C GLU A 165 4.40 7.47 -4.91
N ASN A 166 5.50 7.96 -4.32
CA ASN A 166 5.75 7.82 -2.89
C ASN A 166 4.74 8.63 -2.08
N HIS A 167 4.44 9.86 -2.54
CA HIS A 167 3.47 10.73 -1.87
C HIS A 167 2.05 10.15 -1.96
N SER A 168 1.63 9.70 -3.14
CA SER A 168 0.34 9.03 -3.33
C SER A 168 0.21 7.74 -2.52
N MET A 169 1.27 6.93 -2.45
CA MET A 169 1.31 5.73 -1.60
C MET A 169 1.15 6.11 -0.13
N ASN A 170 1.95 7.07 0.34
CA ASN A 170 1.93 7.52 1.72
C ASN A 170 0.55 8.04 2.13
N THR A 171 -0.06 8.90 1.32
CA THR A 171 -1.41 9.45 1.55
C THR A 171 -2.46 8.33 1.54
N GLY A 172 -2.34 7.36 0.64
CA GLY A 172 -3.18 6.16 0.58
C GLY A 172 -3.17 5.36 1.89
N PHE A 173 -1.99 4.93 2.31
CA PHE A 173 -1.83 4.14 3.54
C PHE A 173 -2.26 4.90 4.79
N LEU A 174 -1.85 6.16 4.92
CA LEU A 174 -2.23 6.96 6.06
C LEU A 174 -3.73 7.24 6.09
N GLY A 175 -4.33 7.63 4.96
CA GLY A 175 -5.76 7.90 4.86
C GLY A 175 -6.61 6.70 5.27
N LEU A 176 -6.24 5.49 4.85
CA LEU A 176 -6.93 4.25 5.25
C LEU A 176 -6.76 3.96 6.74
N ALA A 177 -5.57 4.14 7.30
CA ALA A 177 -5.32 3.96 8.72
C ALA A 177 -6.09 4.98 9.58
N LEU A 178 -6.19 6.23 9.13
CA LEU A 178 -7.00 7.27 9.77
C LEU A 178 -8.48 6.93 9.71
N TRP A 179 -8.98 6.52 8.55
CA TRP A 179 -10.38 6.13 8.40
C TRP A 179 -10.72 4.93 9.29
N GLY A 180 -9.86 3.91 9.30
CA GLY A 180 -9.95 2.77 10.21
C GLY A 180 -9.95 3.19 11.68
N LYS A 181 -9.12 4.18 12.04
CA LYS A 181 -9.07 4.70 13.41
C LYS A 181 -10.36 5.42 13.81
N ILE A 182 -10.94 6.20 12.90
CA ILE A 182 -12.19 6.94 13.11
C ILE A 182 -13.38 5.97 13.25
N LYS A 183 -13.41 4.91 12.43
CA LYS A 183 -14.51 3.94 12.37
C LYS A 183 -14.25 2.63 13.14
N GLU A 184 -13.21 2.58 13.98
CA GLU A 184 -12.71 1.34 14.61
C GLU A 184 -13.82 0.53 15.31
N LYS A 185 -14.73 1.20 16.03
CA LYS A 185 -15.93 0.59 16.63
C LYS A 185 -17.10 0.70 15.66
N GLY A 186 -17.20 -0.22 14.71
CA GLY A 186 -18.33 -0.28 13.76
C GLY A 186 -17.95 -0.16 12.29
N PHE A 187 -16.69 -0.37 11.93
CA PHE A 187 -16.25 -0.34 10.52
C PHE A 187 -17.07 -1.30 9.65
N ALA A 188 -17.22 -2.56 10.09
CA ALA A 188 -17.93 -3.60 9.34
C ALA A 188 -19.43 -3.30 9.12
N GLU A 189 -20.06 -2.59 10.05
CA GLU A 189 -21.50 -2.24 9.99
C GLU A 189 -21.74 -0.87 9.33
N GLY A 190 -20.79 0.05 9.48
CA GLY A 190 -20.92 1.45 9.10
C GLY A 190 -20.29 1.83 7.76
N VAL A 191 -19.44 0.97 7.17
CA VAL A 191 -18.75 1.24 5.91
C VAL A 191 -19.18 0.23 4.86
N LYS A 192 -19.90 0.69 3.83
CA LYS A 192 -20.29 -0.16 2.71
C LYS A 192 -19.08 -0.48 1.84
N ARG A 193 -18.96 -1.73 1.36
CA ARG A 193 -17.84 -2.18 0.52
C ARG A 193 -17.54 -1.26 -0.66
N ALA A 194 -18.55 -0.93 -1.46
CA ALA A 194 -18.37 -0.05 -2.62
C ALA A 194 -17.87 1.35 -2.25
N ASN A 195 -18.28 1.89 -1.09
CA ASN A 195 -17.79 3.18 -0.61
C ASN A 195 -16.32 3.08 -0.17
N PHE A 196 -15.95 1.98 0.49
CA PHE A 196 -14.56 1.71 0.87
C PHE A 196 -13.64 1.63 -0.35
N ASP A 197 -13.99 0.82 -1.35
CA ASP A 197 -13.19 0.65 -2.57
C ASP A 197 -12.94 2.00 -3.27
N ARG A 198 -13.96 2.86 -3.35
CA ARG A 198 -13.88 4.17 -4.01
C ARG A 198 -13.05 5.18 -3.22
N VAL A 199 -13.25 5.30 -1.92
CA VAL A 199 -12.43 6.20 -1.09
C VAL A 199 -10.99 5.73 -1.06
N LEU A 200 -10.74 4.42 -0.97
CA LEU A 200 -9.41 3.82 -1.07
C LEU A 200 -8.75 4.24 -2.38
N ALA A 201 -9.38 3.99 -3.53
CA ALA A 201 -8.84 4.39 -4.81
C ALA A 201 -8.63 5.91 -4.91
N GLY A 202 -9.58 6.70 -4.39
CA GLY A 202 -9.48 8.16 -4.34
C GLY A 202 -8.27 8.66 -3.56
N LEU A 203 -7.93 8.05 -2.42
CA LEU A 203 -6.76 8.41 -1.63
C LEU A 203 -5.44 8.20 -2.38
N PHE A 204 -5.31 7.08 -3.12
CA PHE A 204 -4.12 6.82 -3.93
C PHE A 204 -4.04 7.67 -5.21
N LEU A 205 -5.18 8.15 -5.71
CA LEU A 205 -5.27 8.90 -6.97
C LEU A 205 -5.47 10.41 -6.78
N HIS A 206 -5.52 10.92 -5.55
CA HIS A 206 -5.83 12.32 -5.24
C HIS A 206 -4.98 13.31 -6.05
N ASP A 207 -3.69 12.97 -6.22
CA ASP A 207 -2.69 13.80 -6.91
C ASP A 207 -2.46 13.41 -8.38
N LEU A 208 -3.36 12.62 -9.00
CA LEU A 208 -3.21 12.15 -10.39
C LEU A 208 -2.89 13.29 -11.37
N GLY A 209 -3.49 14.46 -11.20
CA GLY A 209 -3.24 15.61 -12.07
C GLY A 209 -1.80 16.13 -12.04
N MET A 210 -1.02 15.82 -10.98
CA MET A 210 0.39 16.19 -10.89
C MET A 210 1.24 15.51 -11.98
N ALA A 211 0.76 14.40 -12.57
CA ALA A 211 1.36 13.79 -13.75
C ALA A 211 1.47 14.77 -14.95
N LYS A 212 0.59 15.78 -15.01
CA LYS A 212 0.59 16.80 -16.08
C LYS A 212 1.33 18.08 -15.73
N VAL A 213 1.82 18.21 -14.49
CA VAL A 213 2.67 19.33 -14.10
C VAL A 213 4.09 19.06 -14.61
N PRO A 214 4.71 19.99 -15.37
CA PRO A 214 6.06 19.81 -15.89
C PRO A 214 7.10 19.48 -14.79
N VAL A 215 8.00 18.55 -15.09
CA VAL A 215 9.02 18.08 -14.13
C VAL A 215 9.83 19.25 -13.56
N PHE A 216 10.28 20.20 -14.39
CA PHE A 216 11.06 21.36 -13.93
C PHE A 216 10.33 22.27 -12.93
N ILE A 217 8.99 22.23 -12.89
CA ILE A 217 8.18 22.91 -11.87
C ILE A 217 8.12 22.05 -10.60
N ARG A 218 7.89 20.74 -10.73
CA ARG A 218 7.77 19.80 -9.60
C ARG A 218 9.08 19.66 -8.83
N THR A 219 10.20 19.62 -9.53
CA THR A 219 11.56 19.42 -8.98
C THR A 219 12.34 20.72 -8.87
N LYS A 220 11.65 21.87 -8.92
CA LYS A 220 12.33 23.16 -8.91
C LYS A 220 13.26 23.21 -7.69
N ASP A 221 14.15 24.20 -7.72
CA ASP A 221 15.04 24.83 -6.73
C ASP A 221 14.65 25.96 -5.74
N LYS A 222 13.57 26.66 -6.06
CA LYS A 222 13.20 27.95 -5.49
C LYS A 222 11.68 28.04 -5.36
N PRO A 223 11.16 29.00 -4.57
CA PRO A 223 9.73 29.29 -4.54
C PRO A 223 9.12 29.37 -5.95
N LEU A 224 7.93 28.79 -6.11
CA LEU A 224 7.18 28.88 -7.37
C LEU A 224 6.73 30.32 -7.60
N THR A 225 6.83 30.77 -8.85
CA THR A 225 6.18 32.01 -9.33
C THR A 225 4.66 31.85 -9.29
N GLY A 226 3.92 32.95 -9.42
CA GLY A 226 2.45 32.93 -9.47
C GLY A 226 1.90 32.00 -10.56
N ASP A 227 2.49 32.05 -11.76
CA ASP A 227 2.06 31.22 -12.89
C ASP A 227 2.38 29.74 -12.68
N GLU A 228 3.56 29.42 -12.15
CA GLU A 228 3.92 28.05 -11.80
C GLU A 228 3.03 27.51 -10.69
N ARG A 229 2.71 28.33 -9.68
CA ARG A 229 1.76 27.99 -8.62
C ARG A 229 0.38 27.74 -9.20
N GLY A 230 -0.07 28.55 -10.16
CA GLY A 230 -1.34 28.34 -10.87
C GLY A 230 -1.40 26.99 -11.59
N LYS A 231 -0.30 26.61 -12.26
CA LYS A 231 -0.18 25.29 -12.91
C LYS A 231 -0.21 24.14 -11.91
N VAL A 232 0.46 24.27 -10.77
CA VAL A 232 0.39 23.29 -9.69
C VAL A 232 -1.03 23.21 -9.15
N ASN A 233 -1.66 24.33 -8.76
CA ASN A 233 -3.01 24.32 -8.20
C ASN A 233 -4.06 23.72 -9.15
N ALA A 234 -3.87 23.85 -10.47
CA ALA A 234 -4.75 23.26 -11.47
C ALA A 234 -4.75 21.72 -11.50
N HIS A 235 -3.80 21.04 -10.82
CA HIS A 235 -3.73 19.58 -10.83
C HIS A 235 -5.01 18.92 -10.27
N THR A 236 -5.72 19.55 -9.34
CA THR A 236 -6.98 19.01 -8.80
C THR A 236 -8.02 18.87 -9.90
N LYS A 237 -8.24 19.93 -10.68
CA LYS A 237 -9.14 19.92 -11.84
C LYS A 237 -8.67 18.96 -12.93
N VAL A 238 -7.36 18.96 -13.24
CA VAL A 238 -6.79 18.05 -14.25
C VAL A 238 -6.95 16.59 -13.82
N GLY A 239 -6.73 16.27 -12.54
CA GLY A 239 -6.93 14.95 -11.97
C GLY A 239 -8.38 14.49 -12.11
N PHE A 240 -9.34 15.35 -11.78
CA PHE A 240 -10.77 15.08 -11.95
C PHE A 240 -11.16 14.78 -13.41
N GLU A 241 -10.62 15.56 -14.36
CA GLU A 241 -10.81 15.29 -15.79
C GLU A 241 -10.17 13.96 -16.21
N MET A 242 -8.98 13.64 -15.70
CA MET A 242 -8.26 12.39 -15.98
C MET A 242 -9.00 11.16 -15.44
N LEU A 243 -9.57 11.22 -14.23
CA LEU A 243 -10.42 10.14 -13.71
C LEU A 243 -11.55 9.78 -14.67
N GLY A 244 -12.12 10.77 -15.37
CA GLY A 244 -13.24 10.54 -16.29
C GLY A 244 -12.84 9.83 -17.55
N LYS A 245 -11.66 10.18 -18.06
CA LYS A 245 -11.06 9.50 -19.22
C LYS A 245 -10.76 8.03 -18.90
N LEU A 246 -10.60 7.68 -17.62
CA LEU A 246 -10.43 6.31 -17.14
C LEU A 246 -11.79 5.60 -16.89
N GLY A 247 -12.90 6.33 -16.93
CA GLY A 247 -14.24 5.83 -16.62
C GLY A 247 -14.61 5.88 -15.13
N LEU A 248 -13.86 6.63 -14.33
CA LEU A 248 -14.05 6.76 -12.88
C LEU A 248 -14.81 8.05 -12.58
N ARG A 249 -16.10 7.90 -12.30
CA ARG A 249 -17.04 8.99 -12.00
C ARG A 249 -17.82 8.63 -10.75
N TYR A 250 -17.08 8.54 -9.65
CA TYR A 250 -17.61 8.24 -8.33
C TYR A 250 -17.40 9.45 -7.43
N ALA A 251 -18.46 9.90 -6.77
CA ALA A 251 -18.44 11.09 -5.93
C ALA A 251 -17.32 11.03 -4.89
N GLU A 252 -17.09 9.87 -4.28
CA GLU A 252 -16.04 9.66 -3.29
C GLU A 252 -14.63 9.91 -3.83
N MET A 253 -14.36 9.44 -5.06
CA MET A 253 -13.05 9.64 -5.71
C MET A 253 -12.87 11.08 -6.14
N ASP A 254 -13.92 11.67 -6.71
CA ASP A 254 -13.93 13.07 -7.13
C ASP A 254 -13.69 14.00 -5.93
N GLN A 255 -14.27 13.69 -4.77
CA GLN A 255 -14.03 14.41 -3.50
C GLN A 255 -12.57 14.30 -3.05
N CYS A 256 -11.97 13.10 -3.06
CA CYS A 256 -10.55 12.96 -2.72
C CYS A 256 -9.64 13.81 -3.61
N VAL A 257 -9.90 13.88 -4.92
CA VAL A 257 -9.07 14.60 -5.90
C VAL A 257 -9.33 16.12 -5.93
N THR A 258 -10.56 16.54 -5.70
CA THR A 258 -10.93 17.95 -5.82
C THR A 258 -10.89 18.71 -4.50
N GLU A 259 -10.97 18.00 -3.38
CA GLU A 259 -11.09 18.62 -2.05
C GLU A 259 -9.86 18.44 -1.15
N HIS A 260 -8.81 17.71 -1.55
CA HIS A 260 -7.63 17.50 -0.66
C HIS A 260 -6.85 18.79 -0.36
N HIS A 261 -6.98 19.81 -1.21
CA HIS A 261 -6.44 21.15 -0.95
C HIS A 261 -7.48 22.16 -0.46
N GLU A 262 -8.72 21.72 -0.26
CA GLU A 262 -9.74 22.52 0.39
C GLU A 262 -9.48 22.61 1.90
N ARG A 263 -9.96 23.67 2.53
CA ARG A 263 -9.79 23.93 3.96
C ARG A 263 -11.13 24.33 4.57
N MET A 264 -11.41 23.95 5.80
CA MET A 264 -12.72 24.12 6.42
C MET A 264 -13.16 25.59 6.55
N ASN A 265 -12.22 26.53 6.48
CA ASN A 265 -12.48 27.97 6.48
C ASN A 265 -12.56 28.61 5.08
N GLY A 266 -12.54 27.82 4.00
CA GLY A 266 -12.60 28.32 2.61
C GLY A 266 -11.29 28.91 2.07
N SER A 267 -10.19 28.84 2.82
CA SER A 267 -8.88 29.33 2.35
C SER A 267 -8.17 28.42 1.35
N GLY A 268 -8.72 27.22 1.11
CA GLY A 268 -8.17 26.22 0.20
C GLY A 268 -8.44 26.49 -1.28
N TYR A 269 -8.22 25.48 -2.11
CA TYR A 269 -8.47 25.51 -3.55
C TYR A 269 -8.89 24.12 -4.06
N PRO A 270 -9.54 24.01 -5.24
CA PRO A 270 -9.87 25.07 -6.22
C PRO A 270 -11.22 25.77 -5.99
N LEU A 271 -12.13 25.15 -5.25
CA LEU A 271 -13.51 25.59 -5.02
C LEU A 271 -13.64 26.62 -3.89
N LYS A 272 -12.68 26.68 -2.97
CA LYS A 272 -12.75 27.49 -1.73
C LYS A 272 -14.00 27.12 -0.90
N SER A 273 -14.31 25.83 -0.88
CA SER A 273 -15.50 25.31 -0.21
C SER A 273 -15.34 25.43 1.31
N VAL A 274 -16.46 25.43 2.03
CA VAL A 274 -16.52 25.22 3.49
C VAL A 274 -17.37 23.98 3.84
N LYS A 275 -17.81 23.26 2.80
CA LYS A 275 -18.71 22.10 2.87
C LYS A 275 -18.03 20.90 2.21
N GLN A 276 -16.81 20.61 2.63
CA GLN A 276 -16.08 19.45 2.13
C GLN A 276 -16.69 18.17 2.69
N GLU A 277 -16.74 17.16 1.84
CA GLU A 277 -17.22 15.85 2.21
C GLU A 277 -16.15 15.10 3.00
N PHE A 278 -16.56 14.02 3.68
CA PHE A 278 -15.63 13.26 4.52
C PHE A 278 -14.38 12.76 3.75
N PRO A 279 -14.49 12.20 2.52
CA PRO A 279 -13.31 11.76 1.77
C PRO A 279 -12.33 12.89 1.46
N GLY A 280 -12.83 14.09 1.13
CA GLY A 280 -12.03 15.28 0.92
C GLY A 280 -11.27 15.72 2.18
N ARG A 281 -11.97 15.82 3.32
CA ARG A 281 -11.36 16.17 4.61
C ARG A 281 -10.32 15.16 5.07
N LEU A 282 -10.59 13.87 4.88
CA LEU A 282 -9.66 12.77 5.17
C LEU A 282 -8.39 12.91 4.33
N THR A 283 -8.55 13.08 3.02
CA THR A 283 -7.43 13.21 2.09
C THR A 283 -6.61 14.46 2.40
N ALA A 284 -7.24 15.58 2.75
CA ALA A 284 -6.54 16.82 3.08
C ALA A 284 -5.58 16.69 4.28
N VAL A 285 -6.02 16.00 5.34
CA VAL A 285 -5.17 15.73 6.52
C VAL A 285 -4.05 14.75 6.18
N ALA A 286 -4.37 13.66 5.48
CA ALA A 286 -3.37 12.66 5.09
C ALA A 286 -2.30 13.25 4.17
N ASP A 287 -2.72 13.96 3.10
CA ASP A 287 -1.85 14.66 2.15
C ASP A 287 -0.90 15.63 2.86
N SER A 288 -1.45 16.51 3.69
CA SER A 288 -0.66 17.53 4.39
C SER A 288 0.35 16.90 5.36
N PHE A 289 -0.05 15.87 6.10
CA PHE A 289 0.87 15.17 6.99
C PHE A 289 2.00 14.49 6.22
N CYS A 290 1.68 13.74 5.15
CA CYS A 290 2.67 13.07 4.33
C CYS A 290 3.65 14.06 3.68
N ALA A 291 3.14 15.22 3.25
CA ALA A 291 3.95 16.32 2.77
C ALA A 291 4.92 16.89 3.81
N MET A 292 4.48 16.96 5.07
CA MET A 292 5.26 17.52 6.19
C MET A 292 6.38 16.61 6.67
N ILE A 293 6.24 15.28 6.55
CA ILE A 293 7.22 14.30 7.06
C ILE A 293 8.18 13.75 6.00
N THR A 294 8.04 14.20 4.74
CA THR A 294 8.88 13.79 3.62
C THR A 294 9.87 14.89 3.25
N LYS A 295 11.09 14.51 2.90
CA LYS A 295 12.11 15.45 2.44
C LYS A 295 11.74 15.98 1.05
N ARG A 296 11.78 17.30 0.89
CA ARG A 296 11.48 17.99 -0.38
C ARG A 296 12.62 18.94 -0.74
N PRO A 297 12.79 19.33 -2.01
CA PRO A 297 13.95 20.11 -2.47
C PRO A 297 14.33 21.36 -1.64
N TYR A 298 13.38 22.07 -0.98
CA TYR A 298 13.70 23.20 -0.07
C TYR A 298 13.07 23.09 1.32
N ALA A 299 12.56 21.92 1.67
CA ALA A 299 11.93 21.75 2.98
C ALA A 299 12.46 20.49 3.62
N GLU A 300 13.16 20.68 4.74
CA GLU A 300 13.52 19.59 5.62
C GLU A 300 12.25 19.00 6.27
N PRO A 301 12.19 17.66 6.43
CA PRO A 301 11.02 17.01 6.98
C PRO A 301 10.87 17.35 8.47
N MET A 302 9.62 17.47 8.92
CA MET A 302 9.29 17.54 10.34
C MET A 302 9.21 16.15 10.96
N GLY A 303 9.47 16.07 12.26
CA GLY A 303 9.20 14.85 13.03
C GLY A 303 7.70 14.49 13.00
N PRO A 304 7.31 13.21 12.88
CA PRO A 304 5.90 12.82 12.77
C PRO A 304 5.00 13.37 13.89
N VAL A 305 5.47 13.35 15.14
CA VAL A 305 4.72 13.90 16.29
C VAL A 305 4.53 15.42 16.16
N GLN A 306 5.58 16.12 15.73
CA GLN A 306 5.52 17.56 15.51
C GLN A 306 4.55 17.91 14.39
N ALA A 307 4.59 17.17 13.27
CA ALA A 307 3.68 17.38 12.14
C ALA A 307 2.21 17.15 12.53
N ALA A 308 1.92 16.08 13.26
CA ALA A 308 0.57 15.80 13.75
C ALA A 308 0.05 16.88 14.71
N ASN A 309 0.90 17.37 15.62
CA ASN A 309 0.53 18.45 16.53
C ASN A 309 0.29 19.77 15.80
N ALA A 310 1.11 20.09 14.80
CA ALA A 310 0.91 21.29 13.98
C ALA A 310 -0.44 21.24 13.23
N LEU A 311 -0.81 20.09 12.66
CA LEU A 311 -2.12 19.92 12.01
C LEU A 311 -3.28 20.00 13.01
N ALA A 312 -3.15 19.40 14.20
CA ALA A 312 -4.18 19.45 15.22
C ALA A 312 -4.41 20.86 15.81
N GLN A 313 -3.39 21.73 15.76
CA GLN A 313 -3.49 23.13 16.18
C GLN A 313 -4.03 24.05 15.07
N ASP A 314 -4.10 23.58 13.83
CA ASP A 314 -4.55 24.37 12.70
C ASP A 314 -6.07 24.19 12.49
N PRO A 315 -6.90 25.22 12.78
CA PRO A 315 -8.35 25.11 12.71
C PRO A 315 -8.89 24.97 11.28
N ARG A 316 -8.02 25.01 10.26
CA ARG A 316 -8.37 24.78 8.85
C ARG A 316 -8.59 23.30 8.52
N TYR A 317 -8.13 22.39 9.39
CA TYR A 317 -8.26 20.95 9.22
C TYR A 317 -9.34 20.38 10.15
N ASP A 318 -9.81 19.18 9.78
CA ASP A 318 -10.84 18.49 10.55
C ASP A 318 -10.32 18.04 11.93
N PRO A 319 -10.93 18.50 13.04
CA PRO A 319 -10.47 18.18 14.38
C PRO A 319 -10.66 16.69 14.75
N GLU A 320 -11.65 16.01 14.17
CA GLU A 320 -11.86 14.58 14.40
C GLU A 320 -10.72 13.78 13.75
N ILE A 321 -10.37 14.12 12.51
CA ILE A 321 -9.35 13.42 11.72
C ILE A 321 -7.94 13.69 12.25
N THR A 322 -7.64 14.96 12.60
CA THR A 322 -6.34 15.31 13.19
C THR A 322 -6.14 14.69 14.58
N LYS A 323 -7.21 14.58 15.38
CA LYS A 323 -7.17 13.82 16.65
C LYS A 323 -6.93 12.34 16.40
N ALA A 324 -7.56 11.73 15.40
CA ALA A 324 -7.31 10.34 15.02
C ALA A 324 -5.85 10.12 14.61
N LEU A 325 -5.25 11.08 13.90
CA LEU A 325 -3.83 11.09 13.53
C LEU A 325 -2.92 11.11 14.76
N GLN A 326 -3.18 12.00 15.73
CA GLN A 326 -2.41 12.01 16.98
C GLN A 326 -2.52 10.67 17.73
N MET A 327 -3.73 10.10 17.82
CA MET A 327 -3.94 8.81 18.47
C MET A 327 -3.23 7.65 17.76
N LEU A 328 -3.21 7.67 16.42
CA LEU A 328 -2.53 6.65 15.61
C LEU A 328 -1.02 6.62 15.92
N LEU A 329 -0.39 7.80 16.01
CA LEU A 329 1.05 7.92 16.28
C LEU A 329 1.42 7.59 17.74
N LEU A 330 0.53 7.84 18.71
CA LEU A 330 0.78 7.52 20.11
C LEU A 330 0.82 6.01 20.39
N ILE A 331 0.10 5.20 19.59
CA ILE A 331 0.09 3.74 19.73
C ILE A 331 1.43 3.15 19.28
N ASP A 332 2.07 3.72 18.25
CA ASP A 332 3.36 3.27 17.75
C ASP A 332 4.54 3.65 18.66
N LEU A 333 4.41 4.70 19.48
CA LEU A 333 5.43 5.09 20.46
C LEU A 333 5.45 4.21 21.71
N LYS A 334 4.37 3.47 22.00
CA LYS A 334 4.28 2.57 23.17
C LYS A 334 4.72 1.14 22.88
N MET A 335 5.11 0.83 21.64
CA MET A 335 5.61 -0.50 21.23
C MET A 335 7.10 -0.51 20.87
N LYS A 336 7.82 0.55 21.22
CA LYS A 336 9.28 0.54 21.40
C LYS A 336 9.56 0.51 22.89
#